data_AF-A0A817P557-F1
#
_entry.id   AF-A0A817P557-F1
#
_cell.length_a   1.000
_cell.length_b   1.000
_cell.length_c   1.000
_cell.angle_alpha   90.00
_cell.angle_beta   90.00
_cell.angle_gamma   90.00
#
_symmetry.space_group_name_H-M   'P 1'
#
loop_
_entity.id
_entity.type
_entity.pdbx_description
1 polymer ?
#
loop_
_entity_poly.entity_id
_entity_poly.type
_entity_poly.pdbx_seq_one_letter_code
_entity_poly.pdbx_strand_id
1 'polypeptide(L)'
;MPADSSSQMCSYPVMAFGLDRSKDPKIPQLFKHLMSLPPMDKNRSMSGNCNSETNQMEKFLSQTFGFQNIPGRYIVQGVKAFRLAQSLRSMDPKMIIQFPSKTATESFAMSVQEILDCQQSYNVYADKTIKGMNEEFLQRALQGQSKYGEEAFRMKFVIRISKCPILMEFDARIIHRVPQEEWPHRIKLVSVTGVDFAGRIHDLGDIHTYVTNWQDIYEIDRNSGLPLVYNGRDFRRRANGPRGKLNTDRLQNDLMRMARLRLRACDYEEVQVVVETGIGLGVFAGTAIGIDETVRALSAFAIRKVLEEDGPTYRNIQAVVFALPIFGGSYRNDKRRDTYQAFVDEFNGSNYQGCIPVLVADQDMHRLTVAIARMGFNVSELNPADSHGVFGEYWQNRGPAVEEKLALTTMGLLIQHHLINSYVLDPSHYLFI
;
A
#
# COMPACT_ATOMS: atom_id res chain seq x y z
N MET A 1 21.64 33.05 26.45
CA MET A 1 22.56 31.90 26.40
C MET A 1 21.91 30.86 25.52
N PRO A 2 22.50 30.47 24.38
CA PRO A 2 21.94 29.40 23.56
C PRO A 2 22.26 28.08 24.26
N ALA A 3 21.22 27.31 24.57
CA ALA A 3 21.38 25.92 24.94
C ALA A 3 21.66 25.13 23.66
N ASP A 4 22.80 24.47 23.61
CA ASP A 4 23.16 23.45 22.63
C ASP A 4 22.03 22.42 22.49
N SER A 5 21.18 22.58 21.48
CA SER A 5 20.41 21.47 20.94
C SER A 5 21.37 20.64 20.09
N SER A 6 22.27 19.93 20.76
CA SER A 6 22.95 18.79 20.17
C SER A 6 21.86 17.87 19.62
N SER A 7 21.73 17.87 18.30
CA SER A 7 20.96 16.89 17.55
C SER A 7 21.62 15.54 17.81
N GLN A 8 21.21 14.85 18.87
CA GLN A 8 21.38 13.41 18.94
C GLN A 8 20.71 12.87 17.68
N MET A 9 21.52 12.45 16.71
CA MET A 9 21.06 11.58 15.64
C MET A 9 20.46 10.36 16.33
N CYS A 10 19.14 10.31 16.47
CA CYS A 10 18.46 9.05 16.76
C CYS A 10 18.90 8.09 15.67
N SER A 11 19.70 7.09 16.03
CA SER A 11 19.94 5.95 15.15
C SER A 11 18.59 5.29 14.89
N TYR A 12 18.29 5.03 13.63
CA TYR A 12 17.06 4.35 13.24
C TYR A 12 17.28 2.87 13.48
N PRO A 13 16.43 2.21 14.29
CA PRO A 13 16.65 0.83 14.63
C PRO A 13 16.41 -0.03 13.38
N VAL A 14 17.33 -0.96 13.15
CA VAL A 14 17.25 -1.95 12.07
C VAL A 14 17.64 -3.30 12.65
N MET A 15 16.85 -4.33 12.37
CA MET A 15 17.06 -5.69 12.86
C MET A 15 17.07 -6.66 11.68
N ALA A 16 18.05 -7.56 11.63
CA ALA A 16 18.16 -8.59 10.61
C ALA A 16 17.98 -9.98 11.23
N PHE A 17 17.26 -10.85 10.53
CA PHE A 17 16.95 -12.21 10.97
C PHE A 17 17.25 -13.21 9.84
N GLY A 18 17.78 -14.38 10.19
CA GLY A 18 18.04 -15.47 9.23
C GLY A 18 19.11 -15.17 8.17
N LEU A 19 19.96 -14.15 8.36
CA LEU A 19 20.96 -13.73 7.37
C LEU A 19 22.04 -14.80 7.13
N ASP A 20 22.36 -15.56 8.17
CA ASP A 20 23.25 -16.73 8.17
C ASP A 20 22.76 -17.85 7.23
N ARG A 21 21.47 -17.85 6.89
CA ARG A 21 20.83 -18.84 6.02
C ARG A 21 20.73 -18.39 4.56
N SER A 22 21.16 -17.18 4.25
CA SER A 22 21.14 -16.66 2.88
C SER A 22 21.98 -17.55 1.96
N LYS A 23 21.38 -17.97 0.84
CA LYS A 23 22.09 -18.69 -0.23
C LYS A 23 22.79 -17.76 -1.21
N ASP A 24 22.37 -16.49 -1.27
CA ASP A 24 22.97 -15.49 -2.16
C ASP A 24 23.93 -14.58 -1.36
N PRO A 25 25.23 -14.54 -1.72
CA PRO A 25 26.23 -13.72 -1.03
C PRO A 25 26.02 -12.21 -1.21
N LYS A 26 25.16 -11.78 -2.14
CA LYS A 26 24.79 -10.38 -2.33
C LYS A 26 23.80 -9.89 -1.27
N ILE A 27 23.02 -10.77 -0.63
CA ILE A 27 22.02 -10.35 0.36
C ILE A 27 22.65 -9.75 1.63
N PRO A 28 23.73 -10.33 2.22
CA PRO A 28 24.44 -9.65 3.31
C PRO A 28 25.00 -8.27 2.92
N GLN A 29 25.47 -8.12 1.68
CA GLN A 29 25.96 -6.84 1.17
C GLN A 29 24.83 -5.83 1.00
N LEU A 30 23.68 -6.29 0.49
CA LEU A 30 22.46 -5.50 0.38
C LEU A 30 22.00 -5.02 1.76
N PHE A 31 21.85 -5.91 2.74
CA PHE A 31 21.40 -5.54 4.08
C PHE A 31 22.34 -4.52 4.72
N LYS A 32 23.66 -4.72 4.59
CA LYS A 32 24.66 -3.73 5.05
C LYS A 32 24.47 -2.37 4.38
N HIS A 33 24.19 -2.35 3.08
CA HIS A 33 23.91 -1.10 2.36
C HIS A 33 22.62 -0.44 2.86
N LEU A 34 21.52 -1.19 2.99
CA LEU A 34 20.24 -0.67 3.47
C LEU A 34 20.33 -0.10 4.89
N MET A 35 21.09 -0.76 5.78
CA MET A 35 21.38 -0.27 7.13
C MET A 35 22.20 1.02 7.15
N SER A 36 22.90 1.36 6.05
CA SER A 36 23.70 2.58 5.93
C SER A 36 22.95 3.76 5.30
N LEU A 37 21.72 3.54 4.84
CA LEU A 37 20.93 4.59 4.20
C LEU A 37 20.67 5.75 5.18
N PRO A 38 20.62 6.99 4.70
CA PRO A 38 20.28 8.12 5.54
C PRO A 38 18.87 7.93 6.12
N PRO A 39 18.63 8.48 7.31
CA PRO A 39 17.34 8.37 7.97
C PRO A 39 16.21 9.06 7.20
N MET A 40 14.98 8.53 7.31
CA MET A 40 13.78 9.20 6.81
C MET A 40 13.55 10.52 7.57
N ASP A 41 13.19 11.59 6.88
CA ASP A 41 12.84 12.85 7.53
C ASP A 41 11.38 12.83 8.01
N LYS A 42 11.18 12.44 9.28
CA LYS A 42 9.87 12.39 9.93
C LYS A 42 9.26 13.75 10.27
N ASN A 43 10.07 14.81 10.22
CA ASN A 43 9.69 16.16 10.67
C ASN A 43 9.31 17.07 9.50
N ARG A 44 9.62 16.69 8.26
CA ARG A 44 9.13 17.39 7.08
C ARG A 44 7.64 17.19 6.91
N SER A 45 7.05 18.19 6.27
CA SER A 45 5.63 18.31 6.04
C SER A 45 5.09 17.12 5.25
N MET A 46 4.62 16.14 6.00
CA MET A 46 3.43 15.35 5.69
C MET A 46 2.18 16.26 5.63
N SER A 47 2.29 17.45 5.04
CA SER A 47 1.30 18.52 5.20
C SER A 47 0.06 18.18 4.40
N GLY A 48 -1.02 17.93 5.11
CA GLY A 48 -2.35 17.65 4.58
C GLY A 48 -3.02 18.81 3.84
N ASN A 49 -2.28 19.56 3.02
CA ASN A 49 -2.81 20.59 2.13
C ASN A 49 -3.47 19.98 0.88
N CYS A 50 -4.42 19.08 1.10
CA CYS A 50 -5.03 18.26 0.06
C CYS A 50 -5.74 19.11 -1.01
N ASN A 51 -6.25 20.29 -0.67
CA ASN A 51 -6.94 21.15 -1.65
C ASN A 51 -5.97 21.65 -2.74
N SER A 52 -4.76 22.08 -2.35
CA SER A 52 -3.74 22.53 -3.29
C SER A 52 -3.35 21.40 -4.25
N GLU A 53 -3.13 20.21 -3.70
CA GLU A 53 -2.75 19.04 -4.50
C GLU A 53 -3.89 18.57 -5.42
N THR A 54 -5.16 18.68 -4.97
CA THR A 54 -6.35 18.35 -5.79
C THR A 54 -6.45 19.28 -6.99
N ASN A 55 -6.34 20.58 -6.76
CA ASN A 55 -6.41 21.58 -7.83
C ASN A 55 -5.26 21.41 -8.83
N GLN A 56 -4.07 21.05 -8.35
CA GLN A 56 -2.93 20.80 -9.22
C GLN A 56 -3.10 19.54 -10.05
N MET A 57 -3.68 18.47 -9.47
CA MET A 57 -4.04 17.27 -10.20
C MET A 57 -5.10 17.57 -11.27
N GLU A 58 -6.21 18.23 -10.92
CA GLU A 58 -7.25 18.60 -11.88
C GLU A 58 -6.70 19.46 -13.01
N LYS A 59 -5.84 20.45 -12.69
CA LYS A 59 -5.19 21.29 -13.69
C LYS A 59 -4.30 20.47 -14.62
N PHE A 60 -3.44 19.60 -14.06
CA PHE A 60 -2.60 18.70 -14.84
C PHE A 60 -3.44 17.82 -15.77
N LEU A 61 -4.50 17.20 -15.26
CA LEU A 61 -5.36 16.33 -16.05
C LEU A 61 -6.13 17.11 -17.13
N SER A 62 -6.53 18.34 -16.84
CA SER A 62 -7.22 19.21 -17.81
C SER A 62 -6.28 19.57 -18.95
N GLN A 63 -5.03 19.92 -18.64
CA GLN A 63 -4.01 20.30 -19.61
C GLN A 63 -3.50 19.11 -20.42
N THR A 64 -3.23 17.98 -19.76
CA THR A 64 -2.59 16.81 -20.37
C THR A 64 -3.61 15.86 -21.01
N PHE A 65 -4.83 15.73 -20.48
CA PHE A 65 -5.80 14.72 -20.93
C PHE A 65 -7.17 15.31 -21.31
N GLY A 66 -7.35 16.63 -21.24
CA GLY A 66 -8.63 17.27 -21.48
C GLY A 66 -9.71 16.84 -20.48
N PHE A 67 -9.33 16.65 -19.21
CA PHE A 67 -10.25 16.33 -18.12
C PHE A 67 -11.42 17.31 -18.02
N GLN A 68 -12.63 16.77 -17.93
CA GLN A 68 -13.87 17.53 -17.77
C GLN A 68 -14.82 16.81 -16.81
N ASN A 69 -15.35 17.54 -15.83
CA ASN A 69 -16.44 17.07 -14.99
C ASN A 69 -17.73 16.93 -15.80
N ILE A 70 -18.48 15.85 -15.55
CA ILE A 70 -19.79 15.59 -16.14
C ILE A 70 -20.87 16.19 -15.24
N PRO A 71 -21.65 17.18 -15.71
CA PRO A 71 -22.65 17.87 -14.90
C PRO A 71 -23.68 16.91 -14.28
N GLY A 72 -23.99 17.11 -13.00
CA GLY A 72 -25.03 16.37 -12.27
C GLY A 72 -24.73 14.89 -11.99
N ARG A 73 -23.57 14.37 -12.38
CA ARG A 73 -23.18 12.98 -12.15
C ARG A 73 -22.07 12.88 -11.12
N TYR A 74 -22.16 11.86 -10.27
CA TYR A 74 -21.19 11.55 -9.23
C TYR A 74 -20.79 10.09 -9.36
N ILE A 75 -19.51 9.80 -9.16
CA ILE A 75 -19.03 8.40 -9.12
C ILE A 75 -19.26 7.84 -7.72
N VAL A 76 -18.92 8.63 -6.70
CA VAL A 76 -19.33 8.45 -5.31
C VAL A 76 -19.77 9.80 -4.75
N GLN A 77 -20.55 9.80 -3.68
CA GLN A 77 -21.00 11.04 -3.05
C GLN A 77 -19.80 11.93 -2.70
N GLY A 78 -19.77 13.15 -3.23
CA GLY A 78 -18.65 14.10 -3.06
C GLY A 78 -17.59 14.07 -4.16
N VAL A 79 -17.64 13.12 -5.12
CA VAL A 79 -16.72 13.06 -6.26
C VAL A 79 -17.51 13.10 -7.57
N LYS A 80 -17.37 14.21 -8.31
CA LYS A 80 -18.03 14.39 -9.60
C LYS A 80 -17.53 13.35 -10.58
N ALA A 81 -18.45 12.82 -11.39
CA ALA A 81 -18.06 12.03 -12.53
C ALA A 81 -17.32 12.90 -13.53
N PHE A 82 -16.38 12.32 -14.25
CA PHE A 82 -15.53 13.04 -15.19
C PHE A 82 -15.24 12.18 -16.41
N ARG A 83 -14.71 12.83 -17.46
CA ARG A 83 -14.21 12.19 -18.68
C ARG A 83 -12.90 12.82 -19.08
N LEU A 84 -12.09 12.07 -19.82
CA LEU A 84 -10.88 12.58 -20.48
C LEU A 84 -11.19 12.73 -21.97
N ALA A 85 -10.70 13.81 -22.59
CA ALA A 85 -10.89 14.05 -24.03
C ALA A 85 -9.94 13.22 -24.89
N GLN A 86 -8.81 12.79 -24.33
CA GLN A 86 -7.81 11.96 -25.00
C GLN A 86 -7.27 10.87 -24.08
N SER A 87 -6.94 9.73 -24.67
CA SER A 87 -6.31 8.60 -23.99
C SER A 87 -4.80 8.62 -24.20
N LEU A 88 -4.02 8.00 -23.32
CA LEU A 88 -2.57 7.83 -23.54
C LEU A 88 -2.27 7.11 -24.85
N ARG A 89 -3.06 6.08 -25.20
CA ARG A 89 -2.88 5.29 -26.42
C ARG A 89 -3.03 6.11 -27.71
N SER A 90 -3.72 7.25 -27.64
CA SER A 90 -3.90 8.17 -28.77
C SER A 90 -2.85 9.28 -28.84
N MET A 91 -1.96 9.39 -27.85
CA MET A 91 -0.88 10.39 -27.84
C MET A 91 0.35 9.89 -28.59
N ASP A 92 1.20 10.82 -29.06
CA ASP A 92 2.52 10.47 -29.63
C ASP A 92 3.36 9.72 -28.57
N PRO A 93 3.83 8.48 -28.83
CA PRO A 93 4.66 7.73 -27.89
C PRO A 93 5.92 8.47 -27.41
N LYS A 94 6.45 9.40 -28.22
CA LYS A 94 7.63 10.21 -27.88
C LYS A 94 7.28 11.47 -27.09
N MET A 95 6.00 11.82 -26.95
CA MET A 95 5.58 12.96 -26.15
C MET A 95 6.03 12.76 -24.71
N ILE A 96 6.63 13.79 -24.14
CA ILE A 96 7.06 13.81 -22.74
C ILE A 96 5.97 14.43 -21.87
N ILE A 97 5.42 13.64 -20.95
CA ILE A 97 4.52 14.12 -19.91
C ILE A 97 5.35 14.61 -18.74
N GLN A 98 5.28 15.91 -18.46
CA GLN A 98 5.89 16.52 -17.28
C GLN A 98 4.91 16.53 -16.12
N PHE A 99 5.29 15.88 -15.02
CA PHE A 99 4.51 15.88 -13.80
C PHE A 99 4.79 17.16 -13.01
N PRO A 100 3.77 17.81 -12.43
CA PRO A 100 3.95 19.09 -11.74
C PRO A 100 4.93 18.97 -10.57
N SER A 101 5.60 20.03 -10.12
CA SER A 101 6.45 19.96 -8.92
C SER A 101 6.23 21.15 -8.00
N LYS A 102 6.65 21.03 -6.74
CA LYS A 102 6.65 22.14 -5.77
C LYS A 102 7.76 23.14 -6.08
N THR A 103 8.83 22.71 -6.76
CA THR A 103 9.95 23.56 -7.15
C THR A 103 10.17 23.51 -8.67
N ALA A 104 10.55 24.64 -9.28
CA ALA A 104 10.80 24.71 -10.72
C ALA A 104 12.04 23.92 -11.17
N THR A 105 12.93 23.61 -10.24
CA THR A 105 14.20 22.90 -10.47
C THR A 105 14.08 21.38 -10.42
N GLU A 106 12.96 20.85 -9.93
CA GLU A 106 12.76 19.42 -9.75
C GLU A 106 11.53 18.99 -10.56
N SER A 107 11.65 18.74 -11.86
CA SER A 107 10.53 18.22 -12.68
C SER A 107 10.71 16.75 -13.00
N PHE A 108 9.69 15.94 -12.72
CA PHE A 108 9.64 14.55 -13.17
C PHE A 108 8.99 14.46 -14.54
N ALA A 109 9.51 13.60 -15.42
CA ALA A 109 8.98 13.42 -16.75
C ALA A 109 9.08 11.96 -17.21
N MET A 110 8.10 11.52 -18.00
CA MET A 110 8.11 10.24 -18.70
C MET A 110 7.62 10.44 -20.12
N SER A 111 8.17 9.70 -21.06
CA SER A 111 7.54 9.54 -22.36
C SER A 111 6.22 8.78 -22.22
N VAL A 112 5.29 9.04 -23.14
CA VAL A 112 4.04 8.27 -23.25
C VAL A 112 4.34 6.78 -23.40
N GLN A 113 5.36 6.40 -24.17
CA GLN A 113 5.77 5.00 -24.33
C GLN A 113 6.16 4.35 -23.00
N GLU A 114 7.01 4.99 -22.20
CA GLU A 114 7.42 4.45 -20.89
C GLU A 114 6.20 4.22 -19.97
N ILE A 115 5.22 5.12 -20.00
CA ILE A 115 3.99 4.98 -19.20
C ILE A 115 3.15 3.80 -19.72
N LEU A 116 3.02 3.65 -21.04
CA LEU A 116 2.29 2.54 -21.66
C LEU A 116 2.95 1.19 -21.34
N ASP A 117 4.28 1.12 -21.35
CA ASP A 117 5.03 -0.09 -20.99
C ASP A 117 4.81 -0.49 -19.53
N CYS A 118 4.78 0.49 -18.62
CA CYS A 118 4.41 0.27 -17.22
C CYS A 118 2.98 -0.28 -17.11
N GLN A 119 2.03 0.31 -17.83
CA GLN A 119 0.62 -0.09 -17.82
C GLN A 119 0.38 -1.48 -18.41
N GLN A 120 1.10 -1.84 -19.47
CA GLN A 120 0.99 -3.15 -20.12
C GLN A 120 1.48 -4.29 -19.22
N SER A 121 2.37 -4.00 -18.27
CA SER A 121 2.85 -4.98 -17.30
C SER A 121 1.89 -5.27 -16.15
N TYR A 122 0.67 -4.71 -16.19
CA TYR A 122 -0.33 -4.89 -15.16
C TYR A 122 -0.88 -6.32 -15.15
N ASN A 123 -0.82 -6.99 -14.01
CA ASN A 123 -1.37 -8.31 -13.76
C ASN A 123 -2.20 -8.31 -12.47
N VAL A 124 -3.23 -9.16 -12.45
CA VAL A 124 -4.11 -9.35 -11.29
C VAL A 124 -4.02 -10.80 -10.85
N TYR A 125 -3.64 -11.03 -9.61
CA TYR A 125 -3.60 -12.35 -9.00
C TYR A 125 -4.73 -12.44 -7.98
N ALA A 126 -5.59 -13.44 -8.11
CA ALA A 126 -6.74 -13.63 -7.24
C ALA A 126 -6.76 -15.03 -6.65
N ASP A 127 -7.17 -15.14 -5.40
CA ASP A 127 -7.32 -16.44 -4.74
C ASP A 127 -8.56 -17.17 -5.25
N LYS A 128 -8.34 -18.22 -6.03
CA LYS A 128 -9.42 -19.01 -6.66
C LYS A 128 -10.33 -19.74 -5.68
N THR A 129 -9.90 -19.88 -4.43
CA THR A 129 -10.67 -20.59 -3.40
C THR A 129 -11.58 -19.65 -2.61
N ILE A 130 -11.60 -18.34 -2.91
CA ILE A 130 -12.61 -17.40 -2.38
C ILE A 130 -13.91 -17.55 -3.17
N LYS A 131 -15.01 -17.82 -2.46
CA LYS A 131 -16.34 -17.94 -3.08
C LYS A 131 -16.73 -16.64 -3.80
N GLY A 132 -17.08 -16.76 -5.08
CA GLY A 132 -17.47 -15.63 -5.93
C GLY A 132 -16.29 -14.88 -6.55
N MET A 133 -15.06 -15.36 -6.37
CA MET A 133 -13.88 -14.83 -7.06
C MET A 133 -13.83 -15.37 -8.50
N ASN A 134 -14.27 -14.56 -9.46
CA ASN A 134 -14.27 -14.90 -10.89
C ASN A 134 -13.96 -13.67 -11.74
N GLU A 135 -13.78 -13.86 -13.05
CA GLU A 135 -13.42 -12.78 -13.98
C GLU A 135 -14.45 -11.64 -13.96
N GLU A 136 -15.74 -11.98 -13.95
CA GLU A 136 -16.83 -11.01 -13.90
C GLU A 136 -16.77 -10.14 -12.64
N PHE A 137 -16.50 -10.73 -11.48
CA PHE A 137 -16.29 -10.02 -10.23
C PHE A 137 -15.07 -9.09 -10.32
N LEU A 138 -13.92 -9.61 -10.78
CA LEU A 138 -12.70 -8.82 -10.90
C LEU A 138 -12.87 -7.64 -11.87
N GLN A 139 -13.47 -7.85 -13.04
CA GLN A 139 -13.77 -6.78 -13.99
C GLN A 139 -14.61 -5.68 -13.34
N ARG A 140 -15.73 -6.04 -12.70
CA ARG A 140 -16.59 -5.05 -12.02
C ARG A 140 -15.86 -4.33 -10.88
N ALA A 141 -15.14 -5.06 -10.04
CA ALA A 141 -14.45 -4.49 -8.90
C ALA A 141 -13.34 -3.52 -9.33
N LEU A 142 -12.57 -3.89 -10.35
CA LEU A 142 -11.51 -3.06 -10.92
C LEU A 142 -12.04 -1.84 -11.70
N GLN A 143 -13.28 -1.89 -12.20
CA GLN A 143 -14.00 -0.72 -12.73
C GLN A 143 -14.49 0.24 -11.63
N GLY A 144 -14.30 -0.09 -10.35
CA GLY A 144 -14.86 0.68 -9.23
C GLY A 144 -16.37 0.53 -9.09
N GLN A 145 -16.94 -0.57 -9.60
CA GLN A 145 -18.37 -0.88 -9.53
C GLN A 145 -18.71 -1.90 -8.43
N SER A 146 -17.72 -2.30 -7.61
CA SER A 146 -17.96 -3.17 -6.47
C SER A 146 -18.79 -2.47 -5.40
N LYS A 147 -19.68 -3.22 -4.76
CA LYS A 147 -20.43 -2.76 -3.59
C LYS A 147 -19.57 -2.82 -2.33
N TYR A 148 -19.93 -2.01 -1.33
CA TYR A 148 -19.38 -2.15 0.01
C TYR A 148 -19.79 -3.51 0.65
N GLY A 149 -19.14 -3.89 1.76
CA GLY A 149 -19.42 -5.15 2.45
C GLY A 149 -18.69 -6.34 1.81
N GLU A 150 -19.43 -7.37 1.37
CA GLU A 150 -18.84 -8.65 0.94
C GLU A 150 -17.96 -8.50 -0.32
N GLU A 151 -18.37 -7.68 -1.29
CA GLU A 151 -17.57 -7.44 -2.51
C GLU A 151 -16.27 -6.69 -2.20
N ALA A 152 -16.33 -5.63 -1.38
CA ALA A 152 -15.13 -4.95 -0.87
C ALA A 152 -14.23 -5.90 -0.04
N PHE A 153 -14.83 -6.78 0.76
CA PHE A 153 -14.08 -7.76 1.53
C PHE A 153 -13.31 -8.75 0.65
N ARG A 154 -13.91 -9.24 -0.45
CA ARG A 154 -13.25 -10.17 -1.38
C ARG A 154 -11.96 -9.59 -1.99
N MET A 155 -11.88 -8.26 -2.19
CA MET A 155 -10.69 -7.61 -2.74
C MET A 155 -9.42 -7.76 -1.89
N LYS A 156 -9.54 -8.16 -0.62
CA LYS A 156 -8.39 -8.49 0.25
C LYS A 156 -7.57 -9.68 -0.28
N PHE A 157 -8.20 -10.51 -1.09
CA PHE A 157 -7.61 -11.69 -1.71
C PHE A 157 -7.34 -11.47 -3.20
N VAL A 158 -7.08 -10.21 -3.56
CA VAL A 158 -6.71 -9.79 -4.92
C VAL A 158 -5.45 -8.92 -4.83
N ILE A 159 -4.42 -9.33 -5.58
CA ILE A 159 -3.14 -8.64 -5.67
C ILE A 159 -3.01 -8.06 -7.07
N ARG A 160 -2.66 -6.78 -7.16
CA ARG A 160 -2.43 -6.08 -8.43
C ARG A 160 -0.96 -5.77 -8.53
N ILE A 161 -0.31 -6.16 -9.61
CA ILE A 161 1.12 -5.94 -9.81
C ILE A 161 1.36 -5.24 -11.14
N SER A 162 2.20 -4.22 -11.17
CA SER A 162 2.74 -3.66 -12.41
C SER A 162 4.16 -3.16 -12.20
N LYS A 163 4.94 -3.05 -13.27
CA LYS A 163 6.15 -2.23 -13.26
C LYS A 163 5.75 -0.79 -12.99
N CYS A 164 6.34 -0.19 -11.97
CA CYS A 164 6.11 1.20 -11.65
C CYS A 164 7.41 1.79 -11.10
N PRO A 165 7.98 2.80 -11.78
CA PRO A 165 9.09 3.53 -11.19
C PRO A 165 8.61 4.28 -9.95
N ILE A 166 9.46 4.36 -8.93
CA ILE A 166 9.22 5.24 -7.78
C ILE A 166 9.74 6.62 -8.12
N LEU A 167 8.84 7.59 -8.02
CA LEU A 167 9.08 8.94 -8.52
C LEU A 167 9.45 9.91 -7.41
N MET A 168 9.10 9.57 -6.17
CA MET A 168 9.16 10.47 -5.03
C MET A 168 9.16 9.67 -3.72
N GLU A 169 9.94 10.10 -2.74
CA GLU A 169 9.94 9.60 -1.36
C GLU A 169 8.68 10.05 -0.60
N PHE A 170 8.38 9.43 0.56
CA PHE A 170 7.20 9.78 1.37
C PHE A 170 7.23 11.22 1.89
N ASP A 171 8.40 11.84 2.00
CA ASP A 171 8.58 13.24 2.40
C ASP A 171 8.47 14.24 1.23
N ALA A 172 7.95 13.76 0.09
CA ALA A 172 7.80 14.48 -1.17
C ALA A 172 9.12 14.88 -1.85
N ARG A 173 10.26 14.31 -1.46
CA ARG A 173 11.52 14.49 -2.21
C ARG A 173 11.49 13.67 -3.49
N ILE A 174 11.72 14.34 -4.61
CA ILE A 174 11.74 13.68 -5.91
C ILE A 174 12.97 12.77 -6.03
N ILE A 175 12.75 11.57 -6.54
CA ILE A 175 13.84 10.63 -6.84
C ILE A 175 14.27 10.90 -8.28
N HIS A 176 15.43 11.53 -8.45
CA HIS A 176 15.98 11.78 -9.77
C HIS A 176 16.34 10.46 -10.46
N ARG A 177 15.92 10.37 -11.73
CA ARG A 177 16.29 9.32 -12.66
C ARG A 177 16.85 9.94 -13.93
N VAL A 178 17.74 9.20 -14.58
CA VAL A 178 18.14 9.48 -15.97
C VAL A 178 17.34 8.52 -16.88
N PRO A 179 16.73 8.96 -17.99
CA PRO A 179 15.87 8.11 -18.81
C PRO A 179 16.50 6.80 -19.31
N GLN A 180 17.83 6.71 -19.36
CA GLN A 180 18.57 5.50 -19.77
C GLN A 180 18.91 4.56 -18.60
N GLU A 181 18.50 4.88 -17.38
CA GLU A 181 18.75 4.00 -16.23
C GLU A 181 17.82 2.79 -16.23
N GLU A 182 18.40 1.62 -15.95
CA GLU A 182 17.65 0.35 -15.89
C GLU A 182 16.93 0.13 -14.55
N TRP A 183 17.43 0.73 -13.46
CA TRP A 183 16.89 0.47 -12.12
C TRP A 183 15.38 0.72 -11.99
N PRO A 184 14.75 1.74 -12.64
CA PRO A 184 13.32 1.96 -12.50
C PRO A 184 12.47 0.82 -13.06
N HIS A 185 12.99 0.09 -14.05
CA HIS A 185 12.30 -1.05 -14.68
C HIS A 185 12.37 -2.34 -13.85
N ARG A 186 13.17 -2.35 -12.78
CA ARG A 186 13.29 -3.46 -11.82
C ARG A 186 12.27 -3.40 -10.69
N ILE A 187 11.52 -2.30 -10.60
CA ILE A 187 10.56 -2.07 -9.52
C ILE A 187 9.16 -2.52 -9.94
N LYS A 188 8.56 -3.36 -9.11
CA LYS A 188 7.17 -3.83 -9.22
C LYS A 188 6.35 -3.20 -8.10
N LEU A 189 5.35 -2.40 -8.44
CA LEU A 189 4.35 -1.95 -7.48
C LEU A 189 3.34 -3.06 -7.25
N VAL A 190 3.13 -3.42 -6.00
CA VAL A 190 2.18 -4.41 -5.55
C VAL A 190 1.11 -3.69 -4.74
N SER A 191 -0.15 -3.75 -5.18
CA SER A 191 -1.28 -3.16 -4.46
C SER A 191 -2.28 -4.23 -4.06
N VAL A 192 -2.65 -4.22 -2.78
CA VAL A 192 -3.61 -5.14 -2.17
C VAL A 192 -4.44 -4.36 -1.16
N THR A 193 -5.74 -4.61 -1.13
CA THR A 193 -6.61 -4.02 -0.12
C THR A 193 -6.31 -4.66 1.24
N GLY A 194 -5.93 -3.86 2.23
CA GLY A 194 -5.65 -4.34 3.58
C GLY A 194 -6.92 -4.75 4.34
N VAL A 195 -6.75 -5.39 5.49
CA VAL A 195 -7.80 -5.47 6.53
C VAL A 195 -7.87 -4.11 7.23
N ASP A 196 -9.04 -3.46 7.25
CA ASP A 196 -9.20 -2.14 7.84
C ASP A 196 -10.26 -2.15 8.95
N PHE A 197 -10.02 -1.32 9.97
CA PHE A 197 -10.88 -1.12 11.12
C PHE A 197 -11.10 0.39 11.37
N ALA A 198 -10.94 1.22 10.34
CA ALA A 198 -11.19 2.66 10.37
C ALA A 198 -12.65 3.00 10.66
N GLY A 199 -13.56 2.03 10.54
CA GLY A 199 -14.97 2.18 10.85
C GLY A 199 -15.70 2.90 9.72
N ARG A 200 -15.36 2.58 8.47
CA ARG A 200 -16.01 3.12 7.26
C ARG A 200 -16.96 2.08 6.68
N ILE A 201 -17.91 2.52 5.86
CA ILE A 201 -18.88 1.63 5.20
C ILE A 201 -18.21 0.52 4.37
N HIS A 202 -17.03 0.80 3.80
CA HIS A 202 -16.24 -0.18 3.05
C HIS A 202 -15.60 -1.25 3.95
N ASP A 203 -15.41 -0.96 5.24
CA ASP A 203 -14.85 -1.86 6.24
C ASP A 203 -15.93 -2.77 6.87
N LEU A 204 -17.20 -2.63 6.47
CA LEU A 204 -18.32 -3.38 7.05
C LEU A 204 -18.05 -4.91 7.02
N GLY A 205 -17.44 -5.39 5.93
CA GLY A 205 -17.05 -6.79 5.80
C GLY A 205 -15.97 -7.20 6.81
N ASP A 206 -14.98 -6.35 7.08
CA ASP A 206 -13.96 -6.59 8.11
C ASP A 206 -14.57 -6.66 9.50
N ILE A 207 -15.44 -5.69 9.83
CA ILE A 207 -16.10 -5.62 11.13
C ILE A 207 -16.96 -6.86 11.37
N HIS A 208 -17.78 -7.26 10.41
CA HIS A 208 -18.63 -8.45 10.54
C HIS A 208 -17.83 -9.75 10.62
N THR A 209 -16.72 -9.83 9.89
CA THR A 209 -15.93 -11.07 9.81
C THR A 209 -15.03 -11.24 11.03
N TYR A 210 -14.41 -10.16 11.50
CA TYR A 210 -13.32 -10.24 12.47
C TYR A 210 -13.69 -9.74 13.86
N VAL A 211 -14.76 -8.95 14.06
CA VAL A 211 -15.08 -8.39 15.39
C VAL A 211 -16.36 -9.03 15.93
N THR A 212 -16.24 -10.00 16.84
CA THR A 212 -17.37 -10.84 17.29
C THR A 212 -18.46 -10.08 18.06
N ASN A 213 -18.11 -8.97 18.73
CA ASN A 213 -19.04 -8.14 19.50
C ASN A 213 -19.30 -6.77 18.85
N TRP A 214 -19.18 -6.65 17.53
CA TRP A 214 -19.31 -5.36 16.83
C TRP A 214 -20.62 -4.62 17.14
N GLN A 215 -21.73 -5.33 17.37
CA GLN A 215 -23.03 -4.76 17.70
C GLN A 215 -23.02 -3.95 19.00
N ASP A 216 -22.17 -4.34 19.96
CA ASP A 216 -22.03 -3.64 21.24
C ASP A 216 -21.13 -2.41 21.13
N ILE A 217 -20.25 -2.39 20.12
CA ILE A 217 -19.25 -1.34 19.91
C ILE A 217 -19.86 -0.15 19.18
N TYR A 218 -20.64 -0.39 18.13
CA TYR A 218 -21.13 0.66 17.23
C TYR A 218 -22.58 1.07 17.50
N GLU A 219 -22.91 2.33 17.21
CA GLU A 219 -24.31 2.76 17.12
C GLU A 219 -25.00 1.99 15.98
N ILE A 220 -26.21 1.49 16.21
CA ILE A 220 -26.90 0.57 15.30
C ILE A 220 -28.15 1.24 14.72
N ASP A 221 -28.32 1.13 13.40
CA ASP A 221 -29.58 1.46 12.75
C ASP A 221 -30.62 0.38 13.09
N ARG A 222 -31.72 0.81 13.71
CA ARG A 222 -32.79 -0.09 14.15
C ARG A 222 -33.51 -0.80 13.01
N ASN A 223 -33.49 -0.23 11.81
CA ASN A 223 -34.18 -0.80 10.65
C ASN A 223 -33.35 -1.89 9.97
N SER A 224 -32.05 -1.63 9.76
CA SER A 224 -31.16 -2.57 9.06
C SER A 224 -30.42 -3.53 10.00
N GLY A 225 -30.33 -3.21 11.29
CA GLY A 225 -29.51 -3.96 12.26
C GLY A 225 -28.00 -3.80 12.03
N LEU A 226 -27.58 -2.88 11.16
CA LEU A 226 -26.20 -2.60 10.80
C LEU A 226 -25.64 -1.38 11.55
N PRO A 227 -24.31 -1.18 11.58
CA PRO A 227 -23.73 0.07 12.08
C PRO A 227 -24.34 1.28 11.39
N LEU A 228 -24.78 2.26 12.17
CA LEU A 228 -25.34 3.51 11.66
C LEU A 228 -24.26 4.30 10.92
N VAL A 229 -24.55 4.68 9.68
CA VAL A 229 -23.62 5.40 8.80
C VAL A 229 -23.88 6.90 8.88
N TYR A 230 -22.92 7.63 9.42
CA TYR A 230 -22.92 9.09 9.47
C TYR A 230 -22.24 9.67 8.24
N ASN A 231 -22.79 10.78 7.73
CA ASN A 231 -22.26 11.50 6.57
C ASN A 231 -22.05 10.62 5.33
N GLY A 232 -22.76 9.49 5.23
CA GLY A 232 -22.66 8.53 4.13
C GLY A 232 -21.40 7.66 4.13
N ARG A 233 -20.54 7.73 5.14
CA ARG A 233 -19.24 7.02 5.14
C ARG A 233 -18.86 6.35 6.44
N ASP A 234 -19.01 7.02 7.58
CA ASP A 234 -18.33 6.64 8.83
C ASP A 234 -19.31 6.05 9.85
N PHE A 235 -18.91 4.98 10.54
CA PHE A 235 -19.58 4.44 11.72
C PHE A 235 -19.21 5.25 12.95
N ARG A 236 -20.10 5.29 13.93
CA ARG A 236 -19.81 5.87 15.25
C ARG A 236 -19.72 4.77 16.30
N ARG A 237 -18.63 4.77 17.07
CA ARG A 237 -18.51 3.97 18.29
C ARG A 237 -19.41 4.54 19.38
N ARG A 238 -20.12 3.67 20.12
CA ARG A 238 -20.90 4.06 21.30
C ARG A 238 -19.98 4.66 22.37
N ALA A 239 -20.40 5.76 22.99
CA ALA A 239 -19.61 6.45 24.02
C ALA A 239 -19.12 5.54 25.16
N ASN A 240 -19.96 4.59 25.58
CA ASN A 240 -19.64 3.59 26.61
C ASN A 240 -19.52 2.17 26.03
N GLY A 241 -19.24 2.04 24.74
CA GLY A 241 -19.10 0.75 24.08
C GLY A 241 -17.88 -0.02 24.61
N PRO A 242 -17.97 -1.36 24.74
CA PRO A 242 -16.84 -2.17 25.17
C PRO A 242 -15.68 -2.12 24.15
N ARG A 243 -14.54 -2.71 24.53
CA ARG A 243 -13.48 -3.00 23.56
C ARG A 243 -13.93 -4.07 22.57
N GLY A 244 -13.35 -4.04 21.38
CA GLY A 244 -13.53 -5.08 20.39
C GLY A 244 -12.98 -6.43 20.83
N LYS A 245 -13.69 -7.49 20.46
CA LYS A 245 -13.28 -8.88 20.61
C LYS A 245 -13.05 -9.46 19.24
N LEU A 246 -11.79 -9.79 18.93
CA LEU A 246 -11.43 -10.36 17.65
C LEU A 246 -11.79 -11.84 17.55
N ASN A 247 -12.24 -12.26 16.37
CA ASN A 247 -12.16 -13.64 15.92
C ASN A 247 -10.73 -13.90 15.46
N THR A 248 -9.85 -14.23 16.40
CA THR A 248 -8.40 -14.35 16.19
C THR A 248 -8.06 -15.40 15.16
N ASP A 249 -8.72 -16.57 15.23
CA ASP A 249 -8.43 -17.71 14.34
C ASP A 249 -8.79 -17.36 12.90
N ARG A 250 -9.95 -16.70 12.71
CA ARG A 250 -10.37 -16.25 11.37
C ARG A 250 -9.42 -15.21 10.82
N LEU A 251 -9.09 -14.19 11.60
CA LEU A 251 -8.20 -13.11 11.17
C LEU A 251 -6.81 -13.65 10.85
N GLN A 252 -6.25 -14.51 11.70
CA GLN A 252 -4.94 -15.12 11.48
C GLN A 252 -4.90 -15.93 10.18
N ASN A 253 -5.89 -16.79 9.96
CA ASN A 253 -5.96 -17.62 8.76
C ASN A 253 -6.06 -16.76 7.48
N ASP A 254 -6.89 -15.73 7.50
CA ASP A 254 -7.04 -14.83 6.35
C ASP A 254 -5.77 -13.98 6.14
N LEU A 255 -5.10 -13.50 7.19
CA LEU A 255 -3.80 -12.80 7.07
C LEU A 255 -2.71 -13.70 6.49
N MET A 256 -2.60 -14.96 6.93
CA MET A 256 -1.66 -15.93 6.37
C MET A 256 -1.96 -16.21 4.90
N ARG A 257 -3.24 -16.31 4.56
CA ARG A 257 -3.70 -16.53 3.18
C ARG A 257 -3.38 -15.34 2.28
N MET A 258 -3.64 -14.12 2.73
CA MET A 258 -3.28 -12.88 2.03
C MET A 258 -1.76 -12.78 1.81
N ALA A 259 -0.97 -13.04 2.86
CA ALA A 259 0.49 -13.06 2.79
C ALA A 259 1.01 -14.07 1.76
N ARG A 260 0.50 -15.30 1.80
CA ARG A 260 0.85 -16.38 0.87
C ARG A 260 0.48 -16.02 -0.57
N LEU A 261 -0.72 -15.50 -0.80
CA LEU A 261 -1.16 -15.08 -2.13
C LEU A 261 -0.21 -14.02 -2.72
N ARG A 262 0.10 -12.99 -1.93
CA ARG A 262 0.99 -11.91 -2.36
C ARG A 262 2.42 -12.39 -2.63
N LEU A 263 3.02 -13.13 -1.70
CA LEU A 263 4.40 -13.60 -1.87
C LEU A 263 4.51 -14.55 -3.08
N ARG A 264 3.49 -15.39 -3.33
CA ARG A 264 3.44 -16.18 -4.56
C ARG A 264 3.33 -15.30 -5.81
N ALA A 265 2.48 -14.27 -5.79
CA ALA A 265 2.37 -13.33 -6.91
C ALA A 265 3.70 -12.61 -7.18
N CYS A 266 4.41 -12.16 -6.14
CA CYS A 266 5.76 -11.60 -6.27
C CYS A 266 6.75 -12.62 -6.85
N ASP A 267 6.71 -13.88 -6.39
CA ASP A 267 7.58 -14.94 -6.90
C ASP A 267 7.30 -15.24 -8.40
N TYR A 268 6.03 -15.26 -8.81
CA TYR A 268 5.62 -15.38 -10.22
C TYR A 268 6.12 -14.21 -11.08
N GLU A 269 6.21 -13.02 -10.50
CA GLU A 269 6.71 -11.79 -11.14
C GLU A 269 8.24 -11.65 -11.08
N GLU A 270 8.94 -12.73 -10.72
CA GLU A 270 10.41 -12.81 -10.65
C GLU A 270 11.03 -11.77 -9.71
N VAL A 271 10.30 -11.41 -8.65
CA VAL A 271 10.79 -10.52 -7.59
C VAL A 271 11.82 -11.25 -6.75
N GLN A 272 12.98 -10.62 -6.54
CA GLN A 272 14.07 -11.16 -5.73
C GLN A 272 14.05 -10.61 -4.31
N VAL A 273 13.66 -9.35 -4.13
CA VAL A 273 13.55 -8.72 -2.82
C VAL A 273 12.18 -8.11 -2.67
N VAL A 274 11.45 -8.52 -1.64
CA VAL A 274 10.11 -8.00 -1.36
C VAL A 274 10.23 -6.91 -0.29
N VAL A 275 9.74 -5.70 -0.58
CA VAL A 275 9.62 -4.62 0.42
C VAL A 275 8.17 -4.49 0.86
N GLU A 276 7.91 -4.59 2.16
CA GLU A 276 6.56 -4.58 2.74
C GLU A 276 6.38 -3.56 3.87
N THR A 277 5.13 -3.17 4.11
CA THR A 277 4.69 -2.26 5.18
C THR A 277 3.80 -2.93 6.25
N GLY A 278 3.66 -4.26 6.21
CA GLY A 278 2.82 -5.06 7.13
C GLY A 278 1.32 -5.07 6.75
N ILE A 279 0.73 -6.25 6.54
CA ILE A 279 -0.68 -6.38 6.12
C ILE A 279 -1.65 -6.08 7.27
N GLY A 280 -2.75 -5.39 6.98
CA GLY A 280 -3.85 -5.22 7.93
C GLY A 280 -3.56 -4.16 9.00
N LEU A 281 -2.57 -3.31 8.71
CA LEU A 281 -2.09 -2.26 9.60
C LEU A 281 -2.46 -0.89 9.05
N GLY A 282 -3.64 -0.78 8.42
CA GLY A 282 -4.21 0.50 7.99
C GLY A 282 -4.20 1.53 9.12
N VAL A 283 -4.45 2.81 8.78
CA VAL A 283 -4.15 4.01 9.59
C VAL A 283 -4.48 3.92 11.09
N PHE A 284 -5.41 3.05 11.51
CA PHE A 284 -5.72 2.84 12.92
C PHE A 284 -5.50 1.43 13.47
N ALA A 285 -5.29 0.37 12.68
CA ALA A 285 -5.25 -1.03 13.15
C ALA A 285 -6.36 -1.39 14.17
N GLY A 286 -7.47 -0.64 14.23
CA GLY A 286 -8.51 -0.78 15.24
C GLY A 286 -8.21 -0.15 16.61
N THR A 287 -7.30 0.82 16.73
CA THR A 287 -7.00 1.58 17.97
C THR A 287 -8.28 2.21 18.55
N ALA A 288 -9.18 2.71 17.70
CA ALA A 288 -10.46 3.30 18.13
C ALA A 288 -11.37 2.32 18.88
N ILE A 289 -11.22 1.01 18.61
CA ILE A 289 -11.97 -0.07 19.26
C ILE A 289 -11.07 -0.95 20.16
N GLY A 290 -9.79 -0.61 20.31
CA GLY A 290 -8.84 -1.20 21.25
C GLY A 290 -8.34 -2.60 20.88
N ILE A 291 -8.22 -2.93 19.59
CA ILE A 291 -7.74 -4.23 19.10
C ILE A 291 -6.35 -4.18 18.43
N ASP A 292 -5.74 -3.01 18.37
CA ASP A 292 -4.57 -2.71 17.54
C ASP A 292 -3.32 -3.50 17.87
N GLU A 293 -3.06 -3.73 19.14
CA GLU A 293 -1.91 -4.55 19.58
C GLU A 293 -2.06 -6.00 19.09
N THR A 294 -3.27 -6.57 19.17
CA THR A 294 -3.54 -7.94 18.71
C THR A 294 -3.46 -8.05 17.20
N VAL A 295 -4.01 -7.07 16.45
CA VAL A 295 -3.93 -7.07 14.98
C VAL A 295 -2.47 -7.00 14.51
N ARG A 296 -1.65 -6.13 15.11
CA ARG A 296 -0.21 -6.02 14.80
C ARG A 296 0.54 -7.34 15.05
N ALA A 297 0.29 -7.98 16.19
CA ALA A 297 0.91 -9.26 16.53
C ALA A 297 0.50 -10.37 15.55
N LEU A 298 -0.79 -10.48 15.22
CA LEU A 298 -1.29 -11.47 14.26
C LEU A 298 -0.74 -11.24 12.84
N SER A 299 -0.56 -9.98 12.43
CA SER A 299 0.06 -9.63 11.14
C SER A 299 1.52 -10.09 11.07
N ALA A 300 2.31 -9.77 12.09
CA ALA A 300 3.70 -10.20 12.20
C ALA A 300 3.82 -11.73 12.21
N PHE A 301 2.97 -12.39 13.01
CA PHE A 301 2.92 -13.85 13.11
C PHE A 301 2.61 -14.50 11.75
N ALA A 302 1.57 -14.01 11.07
CA ALA A 302 1.11 -14.59 9.81
C ALA A 302 2.21 -14.57 8.75
N ILE A 303 2.89 -13.44 8.61
CA ILE A 303 3.99 -13.28 7.66
C ILE A 303 5.18 -14.16 8.02
N ARG A 304 5.60 -14.17 9.29
CA ARG A 304 6.69 -15.04 9.75
C ARG A 304 6.39 -16.50 9.43
N LYS A 305 5.17 -16.97 9.74
CA LYS A 305 4.73 -18.34 9.46
C LYS A 305 4.76 -18.67 7.98
N VAL A 306 4.26 -17.79 7.12
CA VAL A 306 4.33 -18.01 5.66
C VAL A 306 5.77 -18.05 5.17
N LEU A 307 6.67 -17.23 5.69
CA LEU A 307 8.09 -17.29 5.30
C LEU A 307 8.79 -18.56 5.79
N GLU A 308 8.41 -19.09 6.94
CA GLU A 308 8.91 -20.38 7.45
C GLU A 308 8.37 -21.58 6.65
N GLU A 309 7.07 -21.59 6.37
CA GLU A 309 6.36 -22.71 5.75
C GLU A 309 6.54 -22.75 4.22
N ASP A 310 6.32 -21.61 3.56
CA ASP A 310 6.31 -21.52 2.09
C ASP A 310 7.65 -21.00 1.54
N GLY A 311 8.51 -20.39 2.38
CA GLY A 311 9.82 -19.87 1.99
C GLY A 311 10.67 -20.81 1.13
N PRO A 312 10.80 -22.11 1.48
CA PRO A 312 11.53 -23.09 0.68
C PRO A 312 10.96 -23.35 -0.72
N THR A 313 9.71 -22.95 -0.97
CA THR A 313 9.01 -23.18 -2.25
C THR A 313 9.14 -22.01 -3.23
N TYR A 314 9.50 -20.82 -2.74
CA TYR A 314 9.72 -19.65 -3.59
C TYR A 314 11.00 -19.81 -4.40
N ARG A 315 10.92 -19.53 -5.70
CA ARG A 315 12.03 -19.74 -6.65
C ARG A 315 12.92 -18.51 -6.78
N ASN A 316 12.30 -17.34 -6.71
CA ASN A 316 12.91 -16.06 -7.02
C ASN A 316 13.17 -15.23 -5.76
N ILE A 317 12.29 -15.29 -4.76
CA ILE A 317 12.42 -14.46 -3.55
C ILE A 317 13.65 -14.89 -2.73
N GLN A 318 14.57 -13.95 -2.54
CA GLN A 318 15.83 -14.12 -1.82
C GLN A 318 15.85 -13.39 -0.47
N ALA A 319 15.07 -12.33 -0.30
CA ALA A 319 14.97 -11.59 0.95
C ALA A 319 13.64 -10.83 1.08
N VAL A 320 13.25 -10.54 2.32
CA VAL A 320 12.13 -9.66 2.62
C VAL A 320 12.60 -8.50 3.50
N VAL A 321 12.16 -7.29 3.19
CA VAL A 321 12.47 -6.06 3.93
C VAL A 321 11.16 -5.43 4.39
N PHE A 322 10.97 -5.28 5.69
CA PHE A 322 9.86 -4.55 6.28
C PHE A 322 10.26 -3.09 6.53
N ALA A 323 9.62 -2.18 5.80
CA ALA A 323 9.71 -0.74 5.97
C ALA A 323 8.62 -0.29 6.97
N LEU A 324 8.97 -0.22 8.26
CA LEU A 324 8.03 0.04 9.35
C LEU A 324 8.41 1.34 10.08
N PRO A 325 8.06 2.52 9.52
CA PRO A 325 8.43 3.80 10.09
C PRO A 325 7.80 4.00 11.48
N ILE A 326 8.62 4.50 12.41
CA ILE A 326 8.23 4.74 13.80
C ILE A 326 7.88 6.22 13.98
N PHE A 327 6.58 6.53 14.02
CA PHE A 327 6.11 7.87 14.32
C PHE A 327 6.00 8.09 15.84
N GLY A 328 6.32 9.29 16.32
CA GLY A 328 6.28 9.62 17.74
C GLY A 328 4.89 9.40 18.35
N GLY A 329 4.82 8.90 19.59
CA GLY A 329 3.55 8.70 20.32
C GLY A 329 3.22 7.25 20.70
N SER A 330 4.01 6.26 20.31
CA SER A 330 3.68 4.84 20.48
C SER A 330 4.12 4.22 21.82
N TYR A 331 4.24 5.01 22.88
CA TYR A 331 4.62 4.50 24.21
C TYR A 331 3.38 4.31 25.10
N ARG A 332 3.21 3.12 25.66
CA ARG A 332 2.25 2.82 26.74
C ARG A 332 3.00 2.14 27.88
N ASN A 333 2.89 2.67 29.10
CA ASN A 333 3.61 2.17 30.28
C ASN A 333 5.12 2.02 30.02
N ASP A 334 5.75 3.07 29.45
CA ASP A 334 7.17 3.13 29.08
C ASP A 334 7.65 2.06 28.07
N LYS A 335 6.74 1.28 27.49
CA LYS A 335 7.04 0.32 26.43
C LYS A 335 6.54 0.84 25.08
N ARG A 336 7.40 0.75 24.07
CA ARG A 336 7.04 0.99 22.67
C ARG A 336 6.07 -0.11 22.22
N ARG A 337 4.92 0.28 21.66
CA ARG A 337 3.85 -0.63 21.18
C ARG A 337 3.40 -0.22 19.77
N ASP A 338 4.36 -0.13 18.85
CA ASP A 338 4.10 0.12 17.43
C ASP A 338 4.25 -1.16 16.60
N THR A 339 3.93 -1.02 15.32
CA THR A 339 4.08 -2.07 14.32
C THR A 339 5.52 -2.58 14.23
N TYR A 340 6.51 -1.69 14.25
CA TYR A 340 7.93 -2.06 14.22
C TYR A 340 8.26 -3.02 15.37
N GLN A 341 7.88 -2.67 16.60
CA GLN A 341 8.18 -3.49 17.77
C GLN A 341 7.45 -4.84 17.71
N ALA A 342 6.20 -4.88 17.24
CA ALA A 342 5.47 -6.14 17.08
C ALA A 342 6.17 -7.11 16.12
N PHE A 343 6.72 -6.60 15.01
CA PHE A 343 7.52 -7.42 14.08
C PHE A 343 8.84 -7.85 14.71
N VAL A 344 9.58 -6.95 15.35
CA VAL A 344 10.84 -7.31 16.03
C VAL A 344 10.59 -8.38 17.10
N ASP A 345 9.57 -8.21 17.94
CA ASP A 345 9.24 -9.16 19.01
C ASP A 345 8.86 -10.54 18.45
N GLU A 346 8.06 -10.59 17.38
CA GLU A 346 7.65 -11.85 16.77
C GLU A 346 8.83 -12.59 16.15
N PHE A 347 9.68 -11.92 15.35
CA PHE A 347 10.82 -12.56 14.68
C PHE A 347 11.94 -12.92 15.66
N ASN A 348 12.17 -12.10 16.68
CA ASN A 348 13.18 -12.37 17.71
C ASN A 348 12.72 -13.44 18.71
N GLY A 349 11.50 -13.29 19.27
CA GLY A 349 10.97 -14.16 20.32
C GLY A 349 10.69 -15.58 19.85
N SER A 350 10.34 -15.76 18.57
CA SER A 350 10.17 -17.08 17.96
C SER A 350 11.48 -17.74 17.53
N ASN A 351 12.60 -17.00 17.57
CA ASN A 351 13.87 -17.38 16.95
C ASN A 351 13.64 -17.78 15.48
N TYR A 352 13.26 -16.82 14.62
CA TYR A 352 12.86 -17.06 13.22
C TYR A 352 13.69 -18.15 12.51
N GLN A 353 13.00 -19.17 11.97
CA GLN A 353 13.63 -20.34 11.37
C GLN A 353 13.54 -20.41 9.84
N GLY A 354 12.97 -19.41 9.18
CA GLY A 354 12.78 -19.43 7.72
C GLY A 354 14.10 -19.32 6.96
N CYS A 355 14.11 -19.83 5.71
CA CYS A 355 15.29 -19.80 4.84
C CYS A 355 15.48 -18.46 4.10
N ILE A 356 14.50 -17.56 4.18
CA ILE A 356 14.53 -16.24 3.54
C ILE A 356 14.94 -15.21 4.59
N PRO A 357 16.10 -14.55 4.45
CA PRO A 357 16.51 -13.46 5.32
C PRO A 357 15.47 -12.34 5.40
N VAL A 358 15.32 -11.77 6.59
CA VAL A 358 14.39 -10.67 6.87
C VAL A 358 15.13 -9.48 7.44
N LEU A 359 14.85 -8.28 6.93
CA LEU A 359 15.27 -7.01 7.50
C LEU A 359 14.04 -6.25 8.00
N VAL A 360 14.03 -5.80 9.25
CA VAL A 360 13.00 -4.90 9.78
C VAL A 360 13.64 -3.54 10.01
N ALA A 361 13.14 -2.50 9.35
CA ALA A 361 13.76 -1.18 9.34
C ALA A 361 12.75 -0.06 9.59
N ASP A 362 13.10 0.85 10.50
CA ASP A 362 12.45 2.16 10.61
C ASP A 362 12.95 3.06 9.48
N GLN A 363 12.38 2.93 8.28
CA GLN A 363 12.86 3.63 7.08
C GLN A 363 11.75 3.82 6.06
N ASP A 364 11.97 4.78 5.15
CA ASP A 364 11.15 4.99 3.96
C ASP A 364 11.21 3.78 3.01
N MET A 365 10.05 3.19 2.71
CA MET A 365 9.88 2.09 1.77
C MET A 365 10.39 2.41 0.36
N HIS A 366 10.17 3.63 -0.12
CA HIS A 366 10.60 4.08 -1.44
C HIS A 366 12.12 4.13 -1.53
N ARG A 367 12.75 4.69 -0.49
CA ARG A 367 14.21 4.76 -0.41
C ARG A 367 14.84 3.37 -0.38
N LEU A 368 14.27 2.45 0.39
CA LEU A 368 14.70 1.05 0.44
C LEU A 368 14.57 0.40 -0.95
N THR A 369 13.41 0.52 -1.58
CA THR A 369 13.12 -0.09 -2.88
C THR A 369 14.04 0.43 -3.97
N VAL A 370 14.27 1.75 -4.05
CA VAL A 370 15.20 2.34 -5.02
C VAL A 370 16.63 1.90 -4.78
N ALA A 371 17.08 1.83 -3.52
CA ALA A 371 18.42 1.34 -3.19
C ALA A 371 18.61 -0.13 -3.62
N ILE A 372 17.61 -0.99 -3.36
CA ILE A 372 17.61 -2.39 -3.79
C ILE A 372 17.67 -2.49 -5.33
N ALA A 373 16.83 -1.74 -6.03
CA ALA A 373 16.78 -1.73 -7.49
C ALA A 373 18.10 -1.28 -8.12
N ARG A 374 18.73 -0.23 -7.54
CA ARG A 374 20.05 0.27 -7.98
C ARG A 374 21.18 -0.73 -7.73
N MET A 375 21.04 -1.62 -6.75
CA MET A 375 21.96 -2.75 -6.57
C MET A 375 21.72 -3.90 -7.56
N GLY A 376 20.75 -3.76 -8.47
CA GLY A 376 20.51 -4.68 -9.58
C GLY A 376 19.51 -5.80 -9.29
N PHE A 377 18.78 -5.74 -8.17
CA PHE A 377 17.73 -6.70 -7.85
C PHE A 377 16.40 -6.30 -8.47
N ASN A 378 15.61 -7.30 -8.89
CA ASN A 378 14.19 -7.11 -9.10
C ASN A 378 13.50 -7.00 -7.74
N VAL A 379 12.76 -5.92 -7.53
CA VAL A 379 12.21 -5.58 -6.21
C VAL A 379 10.74 -5.26 -6.32
N SER A 380 9.97 -5.71 -5.32
CA SER A 380 8.59 -5.27 -5.17
C SER A 380 8.44 -4.27 -4.06
N GLU A 381 7.48 -3.37 -4.24
CA GLU A 381 7.04 -2.41 -3.25
C GLU A 381 5.57 -2.63 -2.95
N LEU A 382 5.24 -2.87 -1.68
CA LEU A 382 3.85 -2.97 -1.25
C LEU A 382 3.25 -1.58 -1.07
N ASN A 383 2.43 -1.14 -2.03
CA ASN A 383 1.58 0.03 -1.83
C ASN A 383 0.49 -0.30 -0.78
N PRO A 384 0.49 0.36 0.39
CA PRO A 384 -0.55 0.14 1.39
C PRO A 384 -1.91 0.74 0.99
N ALA A 385 -1.96 1.61 -0.02
CA ALA A 385 -3.19 2.21 -0.52
C ALA A 385 -3.71 1.49 -1.77
N ASP A 386 -4.99 1.72 -2.08
CA ASP A 386 -5.63 1.16 -3.27
C ASP A 386 -5.07 1.71 -4.58
N SER A 387 -4.22 2.75 -4.54
CA SER A 387 -3.60 3.35 -5.73
C SER A 387 -2.67 2.36 -6.39
N HIS A 388 -2.62 2.41 -7.71
CA HIS A 388 -1.74 1.55 -8.48
C HIS A 388 -1.07 2.37 -9.58
N GLY A 389 0.02 1.85 -10.15
CA GLY A 389 0.86 2.39 -11.23
C GLY A 389 1.18 3.90 -11.23
N VAL A 390 1.68 4.40 -12.36
CA VAL A 390 2.41 5.68 -12.44
C VAL A 390 1.64 6.89 -11.87
N PHE A 391 0.38 7.11 -12.26
CA PHE A 391 -0.35 8.31 -11.84
C PHE A 391 -0.87 8.18 -10.42
N GLY A 392 -1.45 7.02 -10.08
CA GLY A 392 -1.95 6.73 -8.74
C GLY A 392 -0.84 6.89 -7.72
N GLU A 393 0.33 6.33 -8.02
CA GLU A 393 1.47 6.41 -7.12
C GLU A 393 2.04 7.83 -7.00
N TYR A 394 2.19 8.51 -8.13
CA TYR A 394 2.65 9.90 -8.14
C TYR A 394 1.80 10.82 -7.25
N TRP A 395 0.47 10.74 -7.38
CA TRP A 395 -0.45 11.62 -6.66
C TRP A 395 -0.64 11.22 -5.20
N GLN A 396 -0.53 9.92 -4.88
CA GLN A 396 -0.52 9.43 -3.52
C GLN A 396 0.67 9.99 -2.74
N ASN A 397 1.88 9.92 -3.30
CA ASN A 397 3.09 10.34 -2.61
C ASN A 397 3.19 11.85 -2.41
N ARG A 398 2.44 12.63 -3.21
CA ARG A 398 2.47 14.09 -3.14
C ARG A 398 1.88 14.64 -1.85
N GLY A 399 1.09 13.83 -1.13
CA GLY A 399 0.61 14.19 0.19
C GLY A 399 0.19 12.97 1.01
N PRO A 400 0.78 12.74 2.19
CA PRO A 400 0.47 11.57 3.03
C PRO A 400 -0.90 11.61 3.73
N ALA A 401 -1.64 12.72 3.64
CA ALA A 401 -3.05 12.80 4.06
C ALA A 401 -4.03 12.79 2.87
N VAL A 402 -3.54 12.56 1.64
CA VAL A 402 -4.36 12.57 0.44
C VAL A 402 -5.32 11.37 0.42
N GLU A 403 -4.96 10.25 1.07
CA GLU A 403 -5.86 9.11 1.31
C GLU A 403 -7.17 9.52 2.02
N GLU A 404 -7.14 10.55 2.88
CA GLU A 404 -8.30 10.98 3.64
C GLU A 404 -9.19 12.00 2.93
N LYS A 405 -8.78 12.51 1.75
CA LYS A 405 -9.68 13.23 0.84
C LYS A 405 -10.08 12.34 -0.33
N LEU A 406 -11.29 11.80 -0.17
CA LEU A 406 -12.09 11.07 -1.15
C LEU A 406 -11.88 11.57 -2.59
N ALA A 407 -11.84 12.88 -2.87
CA ALA A 407 -11.71 13.38 -4.23
C ALA A 407 -10.37 13.05 -4.93
N LEU A 408 -9.23 13.18 -4.26
CA LEU A 408 -7.92 12.91 -4.88
C LEU A 408 -7.67 11.43 -5.03
N THR A 409 -7.91 10.67 -3.96
CA THR A 409 -7.75 9.21 -3.96
C THR A 409 -8.75 8.59 -4.92
N THR A 410 -10.03 8.92 -4.84
CA THR A 410 -11.02 8.36 -5.77
C THR A 410 -10.77 8.84 -7.21
N MET A 411 -10.50 10.12 -7.48
CA MET A 411 -10.22 10.55 -8.87
C MET A 411 -8.91 9.96 -9.41
N GLY A 412 -7.83 9.94 -8.64
CA GLY A 412 -6.55 9.31 -9.02
C GLY A 412 -6.68 7.81 -9.25
N LEU A 413 -7.36 7.09 -8.35
CA LEU A 413 -7.71 5.67 -8.49
C LEU A 413 -8.50 5.42 -9.76
N LEU A 414 -9.53 6.21 -10.01
CA LEU A 414 -10.44 6.03 -11.14
C LEU A 414 -9.74 6.32 -12.48
N ILE A 415 -8.96 7.39 -12.54
CA ILE A 415 -8.12 7.74 -13.69
C ILE A 415 -7.20 6.57 -14.03
N GLN A 416 -6.49 6.07 -13.04
CA GLN A 416 -5.58 4.94 -13.17
C GLN A 416 -6.31 3.66 -13.60
N HIS A 417 -7.33 3.26 -12.85
CA HIS A 417 -7.92 1.92 -12.93
C HIS A 417 -8.78 1.70 -14.17
N HIS A 418 -9.37 2.73 -14.78
CA HIS A 418 -10.26 2.47 -15.92
C HIS A 418 -10.21 3.47 -17.07
N LEU A 419 -9.63 4.67 -16.90
CA LEU A 419 -9.63 5.69 -17.98
C LEU A 419 -8.29 5.81 -18.69
N ILE A 420 -7.20 5.61 -17.97
CA ILE A 420 -5.86 5.77 -18.52
C ILE A 420 -5.20 4.40 -18.76
N ASN A 421 -5.34 3.43 -17.85
CA ASN A 421 -4.83 2.08 -18.05
C ASN A 421 -5.94 1.10 -18.48
N SER A 422 -6.07 0.84 -19.77
CA SER A 422 -7.06 -0.12 -20.27
C SER A 422 -6.71 -1.59 -20.01
N TYR A 423 -5.47 -1.92 -19.65
CA TYR A 423 -5.07 -3.30 -19.32
C TYR A 423 -5.67 -3.79 -17.99
N VAL A 424 -6.13 -2.86 -17.15
CA VAL A 424 -6.81 -3.21 -15.89
C VAL A 424 -8.09 -4.01 -16.14
N LEU A 425 -8.74 -3.79 -17.27
CA LEU A 425 -10.02 -4.41 -17.62
C LEU A 425 -9.90 -5.61 -18.54
N ASP A 426 -8.68 -5.97 -18.95
CA ASP A 426 -8.42 -7.07 -19.86
C ASP A 426 -8.28 -8.38 -19.07
N PRO A 427 -9.23 -9.33 -19.20
CA PRO A 427 -9.21 -10.59 -18.45
C PRO A 427 -8.00 -11.46 -18.73
N SER A 428 -7.28 -11.27 -19.85
CA SER A 428 -6.06 -12.04 -20.10
C SER A 428 -4.97 -11.81 -19.05
N HIS A 429 -5.10 -10.74 -18.26
CA HIS A 429 -4.21 -10.38 -17.17
C HIS A 429 -4.68 -10.93 -15.81
N TYR A 430 -5.79 -11.67 -15.76
CA TYR A 430 -6.37 -12.18 -14.50
C TYR A 430 -5.92 -13.62 -14.26
N LEU A 431 -5.17 -13.81 -13.19
CA LEU A 431 -4.53 -15.08 -12.82
C LEU A 431 -5.13 -15.59 -11.51
N PHE A 432 -5.83 -16.72 -11.58
CA PHE A 432 -6.44 -17.36 -10.42
C PHE A 432 -5.50 -18.43 -9.86
N ILE A 433 -4.80 -18.11 -8.76
CA ILE A 433 -3.72 -18.96 -8.21
C ILE A 433 -4.15 -19.75 -6.98
#